data_AF-A0A7Z2NV40-F1
#
_entry.id   AF-A0A7Z2NV40-F1
#
_cell.length_a   1.000
_cell.length_b   1.000
_cell.length_c   1.000
_cell.angle_alpha   90.00
_cell.angle_beta   90.00
_cell.angle_gamma   90.00
#
_symmetry.space_group_name_H-M   'P 1'
#
loop_
_entity.id
_entity.type
_entity.pdbx_description
1 polymer ?
#
loop_
_entity_poly.entity_id
_entity_poly.type
_entity_poly.pdbx_seq_one_letter_code
_entity_poly.pdbx_strand_id
1 'polypeptide(L)' 'MKGVGPKVAALLQGLGVTRFDQIAAWSDDDIARIDAHLGAFRGRAVRDRWVEQARLLAAGDTAAYEAAFGRLG' A
#
# COMPACT_ATOMS: atom_id res chain seq x y z
N MET A 1 -1.20 -3.17 6.69
CA MET A 1 -2.06 -2.74 5.56
C MET A 1 -2.63 -3.98 4.87
N LYS A 2 -3.93 -4.01 4.55
CA LYS A 2 -4.55 -5.15 3.83
C LYS A 2 -4.02 -5.20 2.39
N GLY A 3 -3.85 -6.41 1.86
CA GLY A 3 -3.34 -6.63 0.49
C GLY A 3 -1.81 -6.63 0.35
N VAL A 4 -1.07 -6.19 1.39
CA VAL A 4 0.40 -6.26 1.43
C VAL A 4 0.84 -7.34 2.43
N GLY A 5 1.02 -8.56 1.92
CA GLY A 5 1.62 -9.67 2.68
C GLY A 5 3.15 -9.63 2.69
N PRO A 6 3.83 -10.54 3.43
CA PRO A 6 5.29 -10.51 3.62
C PRO A 6 6.11 -10.47 2.33
N LYS A 7 5.68 -11.19 1.28
CA LYS A 7 6.36 -11.20 -0.03
C LYS A 7 6.27 -9.84 -0.74
N VAL A 8 5.09 -9.21 -0.70
CA VAL A 8 4.88 -7.88 -1.30
C VAL A 8 5.66 -6.83 -0.51
N ALA A 9 5.64 -6.91 0.82
CA ALA A 9 6.43 -6.02 1.67
C ALA A 9 7.92 -6.11 1.36
N ALA A 10 8.47 -7.31 1.18
CA ALA A 10 9.87 -7.49 0.79
C ALA A 10 10.20 -6.89 -0.58
N LEU A 11 9.30 -7.05 -1.58
CA LEU A 11 9.45 -6.41 -2.89
C LEU A 11 9.46 -4.88 -2.77
N LEU A 12 8.50 -4.31 -2.03
CA LEU A 12 8.42 -2.87 -1.79
C LEU A 12 9.67 -2.34 -1.08
N GLN A 13 10.17 -3.04 -0.05
CA GLN A 13 11.41 -2.70 0.62
C GLN A 13 12.61 -2.71 -0.34
N GLY A 14 12.71 -3.71 -1.22
CA GLY A 14 13.73 -3.76 -2.27
C GLY A 14 13.65 -2.60 -3.27
N LEU A 15 12.48 -1.99 -3.43
CA LEU A 15 12.24 -0.79 -4.24
C LEU A 15 12.39 0.52 -3.44
N GLY A 16 12.86 0.46 -2.18
CA GLY A 16 13.05 1.62 -1.30
C GLY A 16 11.78 2.15 -0.63
N VAL A 17 10.67 1.40 -0.72
CA VAL A 17 9.38 1.75 -0.11
C VAL A 17 9.27 1.03 1.24
N THR A 18 9.45 1.79 2.32
CA THR A 18 9.54 1.26 3.69
C THR A 18 8.55 1.90 4.66
N ARG A 19 7.87 2.98 4.25
CA ARG A 19 6.96 3.75 5.09
C ARG A 19 5.63 4.02 4.40
N PHE A 20 4.57 4.21 5.19
CA PHE A 20 3.22 4.47 4.65
C PHE A 20 3.10 5.84 3.98
N ASP A 21 3.83 6.87 4.43
CA ASP A 21 3.85 8.20 3.82
C ASP A 21 4.29 8.17 2.35
N GLN A 22 5.26 7.30 2.02
CA GLN A 22 5.71 7.10 0.65
C GLN A 22 4.59 6.55 -0.24
N ILE A 23 3.84 5.55 0.25
CA ILE A 23 2.72 4.94 -0.49
C ILE A 23 1.54 5.92 -0.59
N ALA A 24 1.27 6.67 0.48
CA ALA A 24 0.21 7.67 0.54
C ALA A 24 0.39 8.81 -0.49
N ALA A 25 1.64 9.09 -0.86
CA ALA A 25 2.04 10.11 -1.81
C ALA A 25 2.11 9.63 -3.27
N TRP A 26 1.86 8.35 -3.55
CA TRP A 26 1.92 7.83 -4.92
C TRP A 26 0.88 8.50 -5.84
N SER A 27 1.38 8.92 -6.99
CA SER A 27 0.58 9.24 -8.17
C SER A 27 0.20 7.97 -8.96
N ASP A 28 -0.65 8.11 -9.97
CA ASP A 28 -0.97 7.00 -10.89
C ASP A 28 0.30 6.47 -11.61
N ASP A 29 1.25 7.36 -11.92
CA ASP A 29 2.53 6.99 -12.51
C ASP A 29 3.42 6.21 -11.53
N ASP A 30 3.43 6.60 -10.25
CA ASP A 30 4.14 5.84 -9.20
C ASP A 30 3.55 4.45 -9.02
N ILE A 31 2.21 4.37 -9.01
CA ILE A 31 1.50 3.09 -8.95
C ILE A 31 1.92 2.23 -10.14
N ALA A 32 1.86 2.75 -11.37
CA ALA A 32 2.22 2.02 -12.58
C ALA A 32 3.69 1.53 -12.55
N ARG A 33 4.61 2.39 -12.09
CA ARG A 33 6.03 2.04 -11.92
C ARG A 33 6.22 0.93 -10.89
N ILE A 34 5.62 1.04 -9.70
CA ILE A 34 5.72 0.01 -8.67
C ILE A 34 5.09 -1.29 -9.15
N ASP A 35 3.91 -1.22 -9.77
CA ASP A 35 3.20 -2.37 -10.31
C ASP A 35 4.08 -3.14 -11.31
N ALA A 36 4.88 -2.43 -12.11
CA ALA A 36 5.83 -3.04 -13.02
C ALA A 36 6.83 -4.02 -12.34
N HIS A 37 7.09 -3.83 -11.06
CA HIS A 37 8.02 -4.66 -10.28
C HIS A 37 7.32 -5.70 -9.40
N LEU A 38 5.98 -5.74 -9.35
CA LEU A 38 5.23 -6.64 -8.46
C LEU A 38 5.05 -8.07 -8.97
N GLY A 39 5.40 -8.36 -10.23
CA GLY A 39 5.28 -9.71 -10.81
C GLY A 39 3.85 -10.27 -10.71
N ALA A 40 3.68 -11.41 -10.04
CA ALA A 40 2.37 -12.03 -9.81
C ALA A 40 1.41 -11.21 -8.93
N PHE A 41 1.90 -10.13 -8.31
CA PHE A 41 1.13 -9.22 -7.48
C PHE A 41 0.71 -7.93 -8.21
N ARG A 42 0.95 -7.83 -9.52
CA ARG A 42 0.48 -6.75 -10.39
C ARG A 42 -1.03 -6.50 -10.26
N GLY A 43 -1.44 -5.25 -10.39
CA GLY A 43 -2.79 -4.72 -10.24
C GLY A 43 -3.27 -4.58 -8.78
N ARG A 44 -2.54 -5.11 -7.79
CA ARG A 44 -3.01 -5.13 -6.40
C ARG A 44 -2.99 -3.77 -5.73
N ALA A 45 -2.06 -2.89 -6.10
CA ALA A 45 -1.98 -1.55 -5.54
C ALA A 45 -3.29 -0.76 -5.72
N VAL A 46 -3.89 -0.87 -6.91
CA VAL A 46 -5.19 -0.25 -7.24
C VAL A 46 -6.34 -1.06 -6.66
N ARG A 47 -6.39 -2.37 -6.96
CA ARG A 47 -7.51 -3.24 -6.56
C ARG A 47 -7.73 -3.25 -5.05
N ASP A 48 -6.64 -3.28 -4.29
CA ASP A 48 -6.67 -3.32 -2.82
C ASP A 48 -6.55 -1.89 -2.22
N ARG A 49 -6.63 -0.82 -3.03
CA ARG A 49 -6.66 0.59 -2.56
C ARG A 49 -5.51 0.97 -1.63
N TRP A 50 -4.28 0.60 -1.99
CA TRP A 50 -3.11 0.79 -1.11
C TRP A 50 -2.86 2.26 -0.76
N VAL A 51 -3.00 3.19 -1.70
CA VAL A 51 -2.77 4.62 -1.45
C VAL A 51 -3.72 5.17 -0.40
N GLU A 52 -5.00 4.81 -0.48
CA GLU A 52 -6.01 5.27 0.48
C GLU A 52 -5.79 4.67 1.87
N GLN A 53 -5.54 3.37 1.94
CA GLN A 53 -5.16 2.71 3.19
C GLN A 53 -3.92 3.36 3.82
N ALA A 54 -2.89 3.62 3.01
CA ALA A 54 -1.64 4.22 3.46
C ALA A 54 -1.83 5.66 3.95
N ARG A 55 -2.73 6.46 3.34
CA ARG A 55 -3.05 7.81 3.82
C ARG A 55 -3.61 7.80 5.24
N LEU A 56 -4.57 6.90 5.52
CA LEU A 56 -5.16 6.78 6.85
C LEU A 56 -4.11 6.31 7.87
N LEU A 57 -3.31 5.30 7.52
CA LEU A 57 -2.27 4.76 8.39
C LEU A 57 -1.14 5.78 8.64
N ALA A 58 -0.73 6.55 7.63
CA ALA A 58 0.28 7.60 7.76
C ALA A 58 -0.20 8.77 8.63
N ALA A 59 -1.50 9.08 8.59
CA ALA A 59 -2.12 10.09 9.46
C ALA A 59 -2.36 9.59 10.90
N GLY A 60 -2.13 8.31 11.18
CA GLY A 60 -2.46 7.69 12.47
C GLY A 60 -3.97 7.47 12.69
N ASP A 61 -4.80 7.67 11.66
CA ASP A 61 -6.25 7.53 11.73
C ASP A 61 -6.66 6.05 11.62
N THR A 62 -6.35 5.31 12.68
CA THR A 62 -6.65 3.88 12.76
C THR A 62 -8.15 3.65 12.84
N ALA A 63 -8.92 4.55 13.46
CA ALA A 63 -10.37 4.44 13.54
C ALA A 63 -11.02 4.50 12.16
N ALA A 64 -10.68 5.49 11.32
CA ALA A 64 -11.19 5.56 9.96
C ALA A 64 -10.68 4.40 9.09
N TYR A 65 -9.42 3.98 9.27
CA TYR A 65 -8.90 2.80 8.60
C TYR A 65 -9.73 1.56 8.91
N GLU A 66 -10.00 1.28 10.18
CA GLU A 66 -10.74 0.09 10.58
C GLU A 66 -12.20 0.14 10.14
N ALA A 67 -12.82 1.33 10.13
CA ALA A 67 -14.16 1.52 9.60
C ALA A 67 -14.25 1.21 8.10
N ALA A 68 -13.24 1.60 7.31
CA ALA A 68 -13.23 1.42 5.86
C ALA A 68 -12.69 0.06 5.39
N PHE A 69 -11.71 -0.51 6.10
CA PHE A 69 -10.94 -1.68 5.65
C PHE A 69 -10.94 -2.86 6.64
N GLY A 70 -11.62 -2.70 7.79
CA GLY A 70 -11.65 -3.67 8.88
C GLY A 70 -10.41 -3.63 9.77
N ARG A 71 -10.49 -4.37 10.89
CA ARG A 71 -9.45 -4.37 11.92
C ARG A 71 -8.07 -4.76 11.39
N LEU A 72 -7.05 -4.09 11.94
CA LEU A 72 -5.64 -4.47 11.80
C LEU A 72 -5.37 -5.75 12.61
N GLY A 73 -5.92 -6.87 12.14
CA GLY A 73 -5.59 -8.22 12.59
C GLY A 73 -4.43 -8.81 11.80
#